data_AF-A0A7K3ZR55-F1
#
_entry.id   AF-A0A7K3ZR55-F1
#
_cell.length_a   1.000
_cell.length_b   1.000
_cell.length_c   1.000
_cell.angle_alpha   90.00
_cell.angle_beta   90.00
_cell.angle_gamma   90.00
#
_symmetry.space_group_name_H-M   'P 1'
#
loop_
_entity.id
_entity.type
_entity.pdbx_description
1 polymer ?
#
loop_
_entity_poly.entity_id
_entity_poly.type
_entity_poly.pdbx_seq_one_letter_code
_entity_poly.pdbx_strand_id
1 'polypeptide(L)'
;MKKLPLAAAALGILTGLGGASHGPGEILQGNIAPEGVFIQAWPTLTELQGEPAITLIPNYLVSGVLTIIVGVAMAVWAWKYTEHRLGGPILVVFSLLLLVVGGGQMPPLFGIVGGFLAMLHNRRIVKVGGEKA
;
A
#
# COMPACT_ATOMS: atom_id res chain seq x y z
N MET A 1 -24.99 -5.38 7.76
CA MET A 1 -23.92 -4.38 8.00
C MET A 1 -22.70 -4.70 7.12
N LYS A 2 -22.21 -3.74 6.34
CA LYS A 2 -21.05 -3.87 5.42
C LYS A 2 -19.69 -3.83 6.17
N LYS A 3 -19.49 -4.72 7.14
CA LYS A 3 -18.28 -4.70 8.00
C LYS A 3 -16.98 -4.99 7.23
N LEU A 4 -17.01 -5.94 6.28
CA LEU A 4 -15.82 -6.34 5.52
C LEU A 4 -15.32 -5.24 4.55
N PRO A 5 -16.18 -4.62 3.71
CA PRO A 5 -15.75 -3.50 2.86
C PRO A 5 -15.20 -2.32 3.63
N LEU A 6 -15.81 -1.98 4.78
CA LEU A 6 -15.32 -0.87 5.61
C LEU A 6 -13.91 -1.16 6.15
N ALA A 7 -13.68 -2.36 6.69
CA ALA A 7 -12.36 -2.77 7.16
C ALA A 7 -11.33 -2.79 6.03
N ALA A 8 -11.71 -3.31 4.85
CA ALA A 8 -10.83 -3.33 3.68
C ALA A 8 -10.46 -1.92 3.21
N ALA A 9 -11.43 -0.99 3.16
CA ALA A 9 -11.18 0.40 2.79
C ALA A 9 -10.28 1.10 3.82
N ALA A 10 -10.54 0.91 5.12
CA ALA A 10 -9.74 1.48 6.19
C ALA A 10 -8.28 0.99 6.13
N LEU A 11 -8.07 -0.32 5.99
CA LEU A 11 -6.73 -0.89 5.84
C LEU A 11 -6.04 -0.41 4.56
N GLY A 12 -6.77 -0.32 3.44
CA GLY A 12 -6.22 0.17 2.18
C GLY A 12 -5.79 1.65 2.25
N ILE A 13 -6.57 2.50 2.93
CA ILE A 13 -6.22 3.91 3.16
C ILE A 13 -5.04 4.03 4.10
N LEU A 14 -5.04 3.30 5.23
CA LEU A 14 -3.92 3.27 6.17
C LEU A 14 -2.64 2.80 5.50
N THR A 15 -2.72 1.79 4.64
CA THR A 15 -1.57 1.30 3.87
C THR A 15 -1.09 2.33 2.86
N GLY A 16 -1.99 2.94 2.09
CA GLY A 16 -1.63 3.92 1.09
C GLY A 16 -0.97 5.16 1.69
N LEU A 17 -1.56 5.72 2.75
CA LEU A 17 -1.02 6.90 3.43
C LEU A 17 0.22 6.58 4.27
N GLY A 18 0.23 5.44 4.95
CA GLY A 18 1.38 4.95 5.71
C GLY A 18 2.58 4.60 4.83
N GLY A 19 2.36 4.09 3.62
CA GLY A 19 3.44 3.91 2.65
C GLY A 19 3.90 5.25 2.07
N ALA A 20 2.97 6.14 1.69
CA ALA A 20 3.30 7.44 1.14
C ALA A 20 4.16 8.31 2.08
N SER A 21 4.05 8.13 3.41
CA SER A 21 4.87 8.87 4.38
C SER A 21 6.35 8.50 4.36
N HIS A 22 6.76 7.39 3.72
CA HIS A 22 8.17 7.07 3.48
C HIS A 22 8.78 7.96 2.38
N GLY A 23 7.97 8.36 1.40
CA GLY A 23 8.46 9.10 0.24
C GLY A 23 9.18 10.41 0.55
N PRO A 24 8.71 11.26 1.48
CA PRO A 24 9.45 12.46 1.87
C PRO A 24 10.85 12.15 2.43
N GLY A 25 11.00 11.10 3.24
CA GLY A 25 12.29 10.69 3.78
C GLY A 25 13.26 10.25 2.68
N GLU A 26 12.78 9.48 1.71
CA GLU A 26 13.55 9.08 0.52
C GLU A 26 13.92 10.30 -0.34
N ILE A 27 12.98 11.22 -0.59
CA ILE A 27 13.25 12.45 -1.36
C ILE A 27 14.37 13.29 -0.72
N LEU A 28 14.39 13.40 0.61
CA LEU A 28 15.40 14.16 1.34
C LEU A 28 16.82 13.58 1.23
N GLN A 29 16.96 12.29 0.91
CA GLN A 29 18.25 11.66 0.62
C GLN A 29 18.79 12.06 -0.77
N GLY A 30 17.92 12.56 -1.66
CA GLY A 30 18.30 13.22 -2.90
C GLY A 30 18.53 12.29 -4.09
N ASN A 31 19.17 12.82 -5.13
CA ASN A 31 19.41 12.12 -6.40
C ASN A 31 20.64 11.17 -6.30
N ILE A 32 20.60 10.24 -5.37
CA ILE A 32 21.67 9.29 -5.07
C ILE A 32 21.11 7.88 -5.12
N ALA A 33 21.91 6.92 -5.58
CA ALA A 33 21.54 5.51 -5.62
C ALA A 33 21.62 4.89 -4.21
N PRO A 34 20.66 4.02 -3.82
CA PRO A 34 20.79 3.21 -2.62
C PRO A 34 21.98 2.25 -2.70
N GLU A 35 22.61 1.95 -1.55
CA GLU A 35 23.70 0.95 -1.47
C GLU A 35 23.21 -0.48 -1.68
N GLY A 36 21.91 -0.71 -1.49
CA GLY A 36 21.26 -2.00 -1.69
C GLY A 36 19.74 -1.87 -1.74
N VAL A 37 19.05 -3.02 -1.82
CA VAL A 37 17.57 -3.06 -1.91
C VAL A 37 16.89 -2.74 -0.59
N PHE A 38 17.54 -2.99 0.54
CA PHE A 38 17.06 -2.59 1.87
C PHE A 38 17.53 -1.18 2.17
N ILE A 39 16.59 -0.30 2.49
CA ILE A 39 16.86 1.11 2.73
C ILE A 39 16.25 1.56 4.05
N GLN A 40 16.76 2.67 4.57
CA GLN A 40 16.11 3.45 5.61
C GLN A 40 15.40 4.61 4.93
N ALA A 41 14.06 4.67 5.03
CA ALA A 41 13.31 5.77 4.42
C ALA A 41 13.61 7.09 5.15
N TRP A 42 13.80 7.04 6.47
CA TRP A 42 14.02 8.21 7.32
C TRP A 42 15.33 8.10 8.12
N PRO A 43 16.51 8.06 7.49
CA PRO A 43 17.78 7.76 8.17
C PRO A 43 18.12 8.71 9.35
N THR A 44 17.53 9.90 9.39
CA THR A 44 17.69 10.89 10.47
C THR A 44 16.65 10.79 11.59
N LEU A 45 15.56 10.02 11.42
CA LEU A 45 14.55 9.76 12.46
C LEU A 45 14.85 8.43 13.17
N THR A 46 15.82 8.47 14.06
CA THR A 46 16.34 7.28 14.78
C THR A 46 15.34 6.61 15.71
N GLU A 47 14.34 7.36 16.18
CA GLU A 47 13.24 6.92 17.05
C GLU A 47 12.38 5.84 16.37
N LEU A 48 12.35 5.86 15.04
CA LEU A 48 11.71 4.85 14.20
C LEU A 48 12.73 3.92 13.53
N GLN A 49 13.97 3.92 14.03
CA GLN A 49 15.10 3.16 13.48
C GLN A 49 15.36 3.42 11.99
N GLY A 50 15.01 4.60 11.50
CA GLY A 50 15.12 4.92 10.08
C GLY A 50 13.97 4.45 9.20
N GLU A 51 12.92 3.81 9.76
CA GLU A 51 11.81 3.17 9.07
C GLU A 51 12.25 2.26 7.90
N PRO A 52 12.41 0.95 8.13
CA PRO A 52 12.94 0.04 7.13
C PRO A 52 11.98 -0.10 5.95
N ALA A 53 12.53 0.02 4.75
CA ALA A 53 11.82 -0.17 3.49
C ALA A 53 12.64 -1.00 2.49
N ILE A 54 11.99 -1.39 1.41
CA ILE A 54 12.61 -2.08 0.27
C ILE A 54 12.35 -1.22 -0.97
N THR A 55 13.38 -1.00 -1.78
CA THR A 55 13.22 -0.37 -3.09
C THR A 55 14.04 -1.10 -4.15
N LEU A 56 13.45 -1.29 -5.32
CA LEU A 56 14.15 -1.75 -6.53
C LEU A 56 14.52 -0.58 -7.45
N ILE A 57 14.19 0.64 -7.05
CA ILE A 57 14.47 1.87 -7.79
C ILE A 57 15.90 2.32 -7.45
N PRO A 58 16.81 2.45 -8.42
CA PRO A 58 18.23 2.75 -8.15
C PRO A 58 18.46 4.24 -7.85
N ASN A 59 17.51 4.93 -7.22
CA ASN A 59 17.55 6.35 -6.95
C ASN A 59 16.54 6.76 -5.87
N TYR A 60 17.01 7.36 -4.76
CA TYR A 60 16.15 7.76 -3.65
C TYR A 60 15.10 8.81 -4.02
N LEU A 61 15.47 9.85 -4.78
CA LEU A 61 14.52 10.88 -5.21
C LEU A 61 13.38 10.28 -6.04
N VAL A 62 13.69 9.43 -7.02
CA VAL A 62 12.67 8.75 -7.84
C VAL A 62 11.84 7.77 -7.00
N SER A 63 12.49 6.99 -6.14
CA SER A 63 11.86 6.07 -5.20
C SER A 63 10.80 6.79 -4.37
N GLY A 64 11.16 7.91 -3.73
CA GLY A 64 10.25 8.64 -2.86
C GLY A 64 9.07 9.29 -3.59
N VAL A 65 9.30 9.81 -4.79
CA VAL A 65 8.20 10.33 -5.64
C VAL A 65 7.24 9.20 -6.03
N LEU A 66 7.75 8.04 -6.46
CA LEU A 66 6.92 6.89 -6.80
C LEU A 66 6.14 6.37 -5.58
N THR A 67 6.78 6.30 -4.42
CA THR A 67 6.16 5.90 -3.15
C THR A 67 4.95 6.78 -2.81
N ILE A 68 5.07 8.11 -2.94
CA ILE A 68 3.95 9.03 -2.72
C ILE A 68 2.83 8.79 -3.75
N ILE A 69 3.17 8.71 -5.04
CA ILE A 69 2.17 8.53 -6.11
C ILE A 69 1.39 7.22 -5.92
N VAL A 70 2.10 6.11 -5.71
CA VAL A 70 1.50 4.79 -5.53
C VAL A 70 0.66 4.76 -4.24
N GLY A 71 1.16 5.32 -3.14
CA GLY A 71 0.45 5.35 -1.86
C GLY A 71 -0.84 6.16 -1.91
N VAL A 72 -0.80 7.36 -2.50
CA VAL A 72 -2.00 8.19 -2.70
C VAL A 72 -3.00 7.51 -3.65
N ALA A 73 -2.51 6.94 -4.77
CA ALA A 73 -3.36 6.22 -5.70
C ALA A 73 -4.07 5.02 -5.03
N MET A 74 -3.35 4.29 -4.18
CA MET A 74 -3.92 3.20 -3.38
C MET A 74 -4.98 3.70 -2.40
N ALA A 75 -4.73 4.79 -1.68
CA ALA A 75 -5.70 5.35 -0.73
C ALA A 75 -6.99 5.79 -1.43
N VAL A 76 -6.88 6.45 -2.59
CA VAL A 76 -8.02 6.83 -3.44
C VAL A 76 -8.76 5.57 -3.94
N TRP A 77 -8.01 4.54 -4.35
CA TRP A 77 -8.59 3.28 -4.79
C TRP A 77 -9.39 2.59 -3.67
N ALA A 78 -8.80 2.49 -2.47
CA ALA A 78 -9.43 1.92 -1.30
C ALA A 78 -10.72 2.67 -0.92
N TRP A 79 -10.69 4.01 -0.95
CA TRP A 79 -11.89 4.82 -0.67
C TRP A 79 -13.02 4.58 -1.67
N LYS A 80 -12.72 4.58 -2.96
CA LYS A 80 -13.75 4.62 -4.01
C LYS A 80 -14.16 3.25 -4.54
N TYR A 81 -13.25 2.28 -4.57
CA TYR A 81 -13.41 1.05 -5.37
C TYR A 81 -13.30 -0.25 -4.57
N THR A 82 -13.32 -0.21 -3.23
CA THR A 82 -13.24 -1.44 -2.41
C THR A 82 -14.37 -2.44 -2.67
N GLU A 83 -15.59 -1.97 -2.96
CA GLU A 83 -16.73 -2.84 -3.31
C GLU A 83 -16.78 -3.23 -4.80
N HIS A 84 -15.86 -2.71 -5.63
CA HIS A 84 -15.78 -3.10 -7.03
C HIS A 84 -15.31 -4.57 -7.15
N ARG A 85 -15.65 -5.25 -8.26
CA ARG A 85 -15.20 -6.64 -8.51
C ARG A 85 -13.68 -6.82 -8.45
N LEU A 86 -12.93 -5.77 -8.80
CA LEU A 86 -11.46 -5.70 -8.72
C LEU A 86 -10.95 -4.96 -7.48
N GLY A 87 -11.82 -4.59 -6.54
CA GLY A 87 -11.46 -3.81 -5.37
C GLY A 87 -10.33 -4.43 -4.57
N GLY A 88 -10.50 -5.69 -4.16
CA GLY A 88 -9.49 -6.44 -3.42
C GLY A 88 -8.21 -6.78 -4.20
N PRO A 89 -8.28 -7.35 -5.42
CA PRO A 89 -7.09 -7.66 -6.20
C PRO A 89 -6.19 -6.45 -6.46
N ILE A 90 -6.78 -5.28 -6.75
CA ILE A 90 -5.99 -4.07 -7.01
C ILE A 90 -5.34 -3.54 -5.72
N LEU A 91 -5.96 -3.70 -4.54
CA LEU A 91 -5.29 -3.38 -3.27
C LEU A 91 -4.06 -4.26 -3.03
N VAL A 92 -4.11 -5.54 -3.39
CA VAL A 92 -2.93 -6.44 -3.30
C VAL A 92 -1.83 -5.98 -4.25
N VAL A 93 -2.17 -5.63 -5.50
CA VAL A 93 -1.20 -5.12 -6.47
C VAL A 93 -0.56 -3.83 -5.99
N PHE A 94 -1.34 -2.86 -5.50
CA PHE A 94 -0.80 -1.63 -4.92
C PHE A 94 0.11 -1.90 -3.71
N SER A 95 -0.22 -2.88 -2.87
CA SER A 95 0.60 -3.25 -1.72
C SER A 95 1.96 -3.80 -2.17
N LEU A 96 1.97 -4.67 -3.18
CA LEU A 96 3.21 -5.18 -3.76
C LEU A 96 4.03 -4.07 -4.43
N LEU A 97 3.36 -3.13 -5.12
CA LEU A 97 4.01 -1.96 -5.69
C LEU A 97 4.66 -1.10 -4.59
N LEU A 98 3.93 -0.75 -3.53
CA LEU A 98 4.47 0.00 -2.39
C LEU A 98 5.69 -0.70 -1.79
N LEU A 99 5.66 -2.02 -1.62
CA LEU A 99 6.77 -2.78 -1.07
C LEU A 99 8.05 -2.64 -1.91
N VAL A 100 7.96 -2.55 -3.24
CA VAL A 100 9.13 -2.53 -4.13
C VAL A 100 9.56 -1.12 -4.53
N VAL A 101 8.79 -0.09 -4.21
CA VAL A 101 9.15 1.32 -4.50
C VAL A 101 9.61 2.12 -3.29
N GLY A 102 9.60 1.56 -2.08
CA GLY A 102 10.05 2.25 -0.86
C GLY A 102 8.98 2.50 0.21
N GLY A 103 7.72 2.09 -0.01
CA GLY A 103 6.58 2.35 0.88
C GLY A 103 6.56 1.61 2.23
N GLY A 104 7.72 1.21 2.76
CA GLY A 104 7.87 0.48 4.02
C GLY A 104 7.55 -1.00 3.93
N GLN A 105 8.02 -1.77 4.92
CA GLN A 105 7.74 -3.20 5.01
C GLN A 105 6.35 -3.49 5.59
N MET A 106 5.95 -2.71 6.60
CA MET A 106 4.70 -2.92 7.33
C MET A 106 3.44 -2.48 6.57
N PRO A 107 3.39 -1.30 5.90
CA PRO A 107 2.18 -0.86 5.21
C PRO A 107 1.64 -1.91 4.21
N PRO A 108 2.45 -2.49 3.30
CA PRO A 108 1.98 -3.52 2.35
C PRO A 108 1.25 -4.70 2.99
N LEU A 109 1.62 -5.12 4.20
CA LEU A 109 0.98 -6.24 4.89
C LEU A 109 -0.49 -5.93 5.21
N PHE A 110 -0.77 -4.72 5.72
CA PHE A 110 -2.14 -4.27 5.99
C PHE A 110 -2.96 -4.21 4.70
N GLY A 111 -2.35 -3.76 3.61
CA GLY A 111 -3.02 -3.63 2.31
C GLY A 111 -3.38 -4.98 1.70
N ILE A 112 -2.49 -5.97 1.82
CA ILE A 112 -2.75 -7.36 1.41
C ILE A 112 -3.93 -7.92 2.21
N VAL A 113 -3.95 -7.74 3.54
CA VAL A 113 -5.08 -8.18 4.39
C VAL A 113 -6.38 -7.49 3.96
N GLY A 114 -6.36 -6.17 3.75
CA GLY A 114 -7.51 -5.41 3.25
C GLY A 114 -8.01 -5.93 1.90
N GLY A 115 -7.09 -6.24 0.98
CA GLY A 115 -7.39 -6.85 -0.31
C GLY A 115 -8.12 -8.19 -0.19
N PHE A 116 -7.67 -9.07 0.71
CA PHE A 116 -8.35 -10.34 0.98
C PHE A 116 -9.74 -10.16 1.59
N LEU A 117 -9.93 -9.21 2.51
CA LEU A 117 -11.24 -8.92 3.09
C LEU A 117 -12.25 -8.44 2.02
N ALA A 118 -11.81 -7.60 1.10
CA ALA A 118 -12.63 -7.16 -0.03
C ALA A 118 -12.98 -8.32 -0.99
N MET A 119 -12.02 -9.19 -1.30
CA MET A 119 -12.27 -10.40 -2.11
C MET A 119 -13.26 -11.36 -1.44
N LEU A 120 -13.15 -11.56 -0.12
CA LEU A 120 -14.06 -12.39 0.65
C LEU A 120 -15.49 -11.85 0.60
N HIS A 121 -15.65 -10.53 0.67
CA HIS A 121 -16.95 -9.89 0.52
C HIS A 121 -17.56 -10.14 -0.87
N ASN A 122 -16.78 -9.93 -1.94
CA ASN A 122 -17.26 -10.08 -3.31
C ASN A 122 -17.70 -11.52 -3.62
N ARG A 123 -16.98 -12.53 -3.10
CA ARG A 123 -17.38 -13.94 -3.25
C ARG A 123 -18.72 -14.26 -2.57
N ARG A 124 -19.00 -13.66 -1.41
CA ARG A 124 -20.27 -13.86 -0.70
C ARG A 124 -21.45 -13.31 -1.48
N ILE A 125 -21.29 -12.17 -2.15
CA ILE A 125 -22.35 -11.59 -2.99
C ILE A 125 -22.70 -12.53 -4.14
N VAL A 126 -21.68 -13.04 -4.87
CA VAL A 126 -21.91 -13.95 -6.01
C VAL A 126 -22.63 -15.23 -5.58
N LYS A 127 -22.21 -15.83 -4.46
CA LYS A 127 -22.82 -17.08 -3.98
C LYS A 127 -24.29 -16.89 -3.56
N VAL A 128 -24.61 -15.83 -2.82
CA VAL A 128 -25.98 -15.53 -2.39
C VAL A 128 -26.88 -15.15 -3.56
N GLY A 129 -26.35 -14.50 -4.59
CA GLY A 129 -27.09 -14.19 -5.82
C GLY A 129 -27.43 -15.45 -6.63
N GLY A 130 -26.53 -16.43 -6.66
CA GLY A 130 -26.73 -17.70 -7.35
C GLY A 130 -27.67 -18.68 -6.64
N GLU A 131 -27.79 -18.62 -5.31
CA GLU A 131 -28.77 -19.44 -4.55
C GLU A 131 -30.21 -18.92 -4.65
N LYS A 132 -30.43 -17.73 -5.21
CA LYS A 132 -31.75 -17.09 -5.35
C LYS A 132 -32.30 -17.11 -6.78
N ALA A 133 -31.60 -17.74 -7.73
CA ALA A 133 -32.00 -17.90 -9.12
C ALA A 133 -32.40 -19.35 -9.39
#